data_AF-A0A126QVS2-F1
#
_entry.id   AF-A0A126QVS2-F1
#
_cell.length_a   1.000
_cell.length_b   1.000
_cell.length_c   1.000
_cell.angle_alpha   90.00
_cell.angle_beta   90.00
_cell.angle_gamma   90.00
#
_symmetry.space_group_name_H-M   'P 1'
#
loop_
_entity.id
_entity.type
_entity.pdbx_description
1 polymer ?
#
loop_
_entity_poly.entity_id
_entity_poly.type
_entity_poly.pdbx_seq_one_letter_code
_entity_poly.pdbx_strand_id
1 'polypeptide(L)'
;MDFPSWEPIYEQILSDMGYSREDDENSVRILKAVTLNSDLRMGDEAAELLREPVTICGAAPCLESDIQTKGASGTIIAAGSAVGRCMACGLMPDIVFTDLDGDIGPQMDASSKGAFTFIHAHGDNSDLIMRYAPLFKGPVVLTTQSTPELTVFNYGGFTDGDRAYCFARHFGVRDIRLLGFDYDNPMPKDGSDPDIKKRKLSWAKRIISTN
;
A
#
# COMPACT_ATOMS: atom_id res chain seq x y z
N MET A 1 1.17 1.30 -12.92
CA MET A 1 1.21 2.52 -13.75
C MET A 1 2.65 3.04 -13.79
N ASP A 2 3.09 3.72 -14.86
CA ASP A 2 4.39 4.42 -14.87
C ASP A 2 4.25 5.85 -14.34
N PHE A 3 5.36 6.46 -13.90
CA PHE A 3 5.32 7.78 -13.28
C PHE A 3 4.75 8.88 -14.20
N PRO A 4 5.09 8.97 -15.50
CA PRO A 4 4.51 9.98 -16.39
C PRO A 4 2.98 9.89 -16.54
N SER A 5 2.40 8.69 -16.44
CA SER A 5 0.94 8.52 -16.44
C SER A 5 0.33 8.82 -15.07
N TRP A 6 1.08 8.57 -13.99
CA TRP A 6 0.64 8.81 -12.61
C TRP A 6 0.67 10.28 -12.22
N GLU A 7 1.70 11.02 -12.62
CA GLU A 7 1.95 12.39 -12.16
C GLU A 7 0.75 13.34 -12.38
N PRO A 8 0.05 13.34 -13.55
CA PRO A 8 -1.13 14.20 -13.72
C PRO A 8 -2.30 13.84 -12.80
N ILE A 9 -2.42 12.58 -12.36
CA ILE A 9 -3.44 12.15 -11.39
C ILE A 9 -3.01 12.58 -9.99
N TYR A 10 -1.74 12.40 -9.65
CA TYR A 10 -1.16 12.85 -8.40
C TYR A 10 -1.33 14.36 -8.18
N GLU A 11 -1.06 15.18 -9.20
CA GLU A 11 -1.26 16.64 -9.11
C GLU A 11 -2.73 17.02 -8.86
N GLN A 12 -3.68 16.30 -9.46
CA GLN A 12 -5.10 16.51 -9.16
C GLN A 12 -5.44 16.14 -7.71
N ILE A 13 -4.86 15.06 -7.19
CA ILE A 13 -5.04 14.66 -5.78
C ILE A 13 -4.46 15.73 -4.85
N LEU A 14 -3.26 16.24 -5.12
CA LEU A 14 -2.66 17.31 -4.33
C LEU A 14 -3.56 18.55 -4.31
N SER A 15 -4.07 18.96 -5.46
CA SER A 15 -4.98 20.11 -5.57
C SER A 15 -6.32 19.88 -4.87
N ASP A 16 -6.89 18.69 -4.97
CA ASP A 16 -8.18 18.36 -4.34
C ASP A 16 -8.04 18.28 -2.82
N MET A 17 -7.02 17.58 -2.34
CA MET A 17 -6.81 17.31 -0.92
C MET A 17 -6.11 18.45 -0.18
N GLY A 18 -5.53 19.43 -0.91
CA GLY A 18 -4.72 20.49 -0.33
C GLY A 18 -3.39 19.99 0.23
N TYR A 19 -2.82 18.95 -0.38
CA TYR A 19 -1.57 18.33 0.05
C TYR A 19 -0.35 18.95 -0.65
N SER A 20 0.81 18.84 -0.01
CA SER A 20 2.08 19.37 -0.50
C SER A 20 2.96 18.29 -1.08
N ARG A 21 3.43 18.49 -2.32
CA ARG A 21 4.47 17.65 -2.94
C ARG A 21 5.76 17.68 -2.12
N GLU A 22 6.12 18.84 -1.58
CA GLU A 22 7.33 19.02 -0.79
C GLU A 22 7.28 18.18 0.50
N ASP A 23 6.10 18.07 1.12
CA ASP A 23 5.95 17.26 2.34
C ASP A 23 6.13 15.76 2.02
N ASP A 24 5.60 15.29 0.89
CA ASP A 24 5.83 13.91 0.42
C ASP A 24 7.33 13.64 0.21
N GLU A 25 8.03 14.55 -0.46
CA GLU A 25 9.48 14.44 -0.72
C GLU A 25 10.33 14.53 0.55
N ASN A 26 9.89 15.32 1.54
CA ASN A 26 10.53 15.37 2.86
C ASN A 26 10.40 14.04 3.59
N SER A 27 9.22 13.42 3.58
CA SER A 27 9.01 12.09 4.16
C SER A 27 9.87 11.02 3.47
N VAL A 28 10.10 11.13 2.15
CA VAL A 28 11.02 10.23 1.43
C VAL A 28 12.45 10.34 1.95
N ARG A 29 12.95 11.57 2.19
CA ARG A 29 14.30 11.78 2.74
C ARG A 29 14.46 11.11 4.10
N ILE A 30 13.44 11.23 4.95
CA ILE A 30 13.41 10.59 6.28
C ILE A 30 13.39 9.07 6.12
N LEU A 31 12.49 8.53 5.27
CA LEU A 31 12.38 7.09 5.04
C LEU A 31 13.73 6.48 4.66
N LYS A 32 14.42 7.07 3.68
CA LYS A 32 15.75 6.60 3.25
C LYS A 32 16.77 6.63 4.38
N ALA A 33 16.78 7.69 5.19
CA ALA A 33 17.74 7.86 6.27
C ALA A 33 17.57 6.81 7.38
N VAL A 34 16.33 6.39 7.65
CA VAL A 34 16.02 5.49 8.76
C VAL A 34 16.04 4.00 8.35
N THR A 35 16.05 3.69 7.06
CA THR A 35 16.07 2.31 6.52
C THR A 35 17.45 1.87 5.99
N LEU A 36 18.54 2.56 6.32
CA LEU A 36 19.89 2.23 5.85
C LEU A 36 20.38 0.83 6.25
N ASN A 37 19.82 0.26 7.33
CA ASN A 37 20.18 -1.06 7.85
C ASN A 37 19.11 -2.13 7.56
N SER A 38 18.11 -1.82 6.72
CA SER A 38 17.10 -2.78 6.26
C SER A 38 17.60 -3.54 5.04
N ASP A 39 17.09 -4.75 4.81
CA ASP A 39 17.26 -5.49 3.56
C ASP A 39 16.40 -4.82 2.47
N LEU A 40 16.95 -3.76 1.86
CA LEU A 40 16.30 -3.00 0.80
C LEU A 40 16.34 -3.78 -0.51
N ARG A 41 15.17 -3.94 -1.12
CA ARG A 41 14.96 -4.66 -2.37
C ARG A 41 14.36 -3.77 -3.45
N MET A 42 14.53 -4.20 -4.69
CA MET A 42 13.91 -3.57 -5.85
C MET A 42 12.47 -4.09 -5.98
N GLY A 43 11.55 -3.28 -6.52
CA GLY A 43 10.19 -3.77 -6.75
C GLY A 43 10.10 -4.85 -7.82
N ASP A 44 11.06 -4.91 -8.75
CA ASP A 44 11.16 -6.00 -9.73
C ASP A 44 11.41 -7.36 -9.05
N GLU A 45 12.17 -7.41 -7.95
CA GLU A 45 12.37 -8.64 -7.17
C GLU A 45 11.07 -9.10 -6.53
N ALA A 46 10.26 -8.16 -6.01
CA ALA A 46 8.94 -8.47 -5.48
C ALA A 46 7.97 -8.96 -6.58
N ALA A 47 8.13 -8.45 -7.81
CA ALA A 47 7.31 -8.84 -8.95
C ALA A 47 7.50 -10.31 -9.36
N GLU A 48 8.64 -10.92 -9.06
CA GLU A 48 8.88 -12.36 -9.27
C GLU A 48 7.93 -13.25 -8.45
N LEU A 49 7.35 -12.71 -7.36
CA LEU A 49 6.35 -13.41 -6.55
C LEU A 49 4.95 -13.38 -7.18
N LEU A 50 4.69 -12.52 -8.17
CA LEU A 50 3.36 -12.35 -8.75
C LEU A 50 3.00 -13.56 -9.63
N ARG A 51 1.97 -14.29 -9.21
CA ARG A 51 1.37 -15.42 -9.89
C ARG A 51 -0.12 -15.20 -9.97
N GLU A 52 -0.66 -15.21 -11.19
CA GLU A 52 -2.10 -15.05 -11.42
C GLU A 52 -2.89 -16.26 -10.88
N PRO A 53 -4.07 -16.05 -10.26
CA PRO A 53 -4.65 -14.75 -9.91
C PRO A 53 -3.90 -14.06 -8.76
N VAL A 54 -3.81 -12.73 -8.77
CA VAL A 54 -3.34 -11.96 -7.60
C VAL A 54 -4.55 -11.57 -6.76
N THR A 55 -4.54 -11.92 -5.48
CA THR A 55 -5.57 -11.50 -4.52
C THR A 55 -5.06 -10.32 -3.71
N ILE A 56 -5.76 -9.19 -3.78
CA ILE A 56 -5.47 -7.98 -3.02
C ILE A 56 -6.53 -7.82 -1.93
N CYS A 57 -6.06 -7.76 -0.69
CA CYS A 57 -6.88 -7.61 0.50
C CYS A 57 -6.81 -6.17 1.01
N GLY A 58 -7.94 -5.47 0.88
CA GLY A 58 -8.18 -4.15 1.47
C GLY A 58 -8.82 -4.27 2.87
N ALA A 59 -8.84 -3.15 3.60
CA ALA A 59 -9.28 -3.14 4.98
C ALA A 59 -10.77 -2.80 5.18
N ALA A 60 -11.64 -2.99 4.19
CA ALA A 60 -13.07 -2.73 4.36
C ALA A 60 -13.73 -3.71 5.36
N PRO A 61 -14.92 -3.39 5.91
CA PRO A 61 -15.57 -4.24 6.92
C PRO A 61 -15.86 -5.66 6.40
N CYS A 62 -16.05 -5.83 5.10
CA CYS A 62 -16.39 -7.11 4.47
C CYS A 62 -15.23 -8.09 4.29
N LEU A 63 -13.99 -7.74 4.64
CA LEU A 63 -12.79 -8.54 4.33
C LEU A 63 -12.91 -10.02 4.76
N GLU A 64 -13.27 -10.32 6.01
CA GLU A 64 -13.35 -11.71 6.49
C GLU A 64 -14.44 -12.49 5.75
N SER A 65 -15.59 -11.87 5.51
CA SER A 65 -16.67 -12.48 4.75
C SER A 65 -16.26 -12.74 3.29
N ASP A 66 -15.50 -11.83 2.69
CA ASP A 66 -14.96 -11.96 1.35
C ASP A 66 -13.95 -13.13 1.27
N ILE A 67 -13.03 -13.23 2.24
CA ILE A 67 -12.09 -14.35 2.33
C ILE A 67 -12.84 -15.69 2.45
N GLN A 68 -13.86 -15.76 3.30
CA GLN A 68 -14.63 -16.99 3.51
C GLN A 68 -15.49 -17.40 2.31
N THR A 69 -16.11 -16.45 1.62
CA THR A 69 -17.12 -16.73 0.58
C THR A 69 -16.55 -16.73 -0.83
N LYS A 70 -15.60 -15.85 -1.14
CA LYS A 70 -14.99 -15.73 -2.47
C LYS A 70 -13.68 -16.52 -2.56
N GLY A 71 -13.00 -16.71 -1.44
CA GLY A 71 -11.69 -17.35 -1.37
C GLY A 71 -10.56 -16.44 -1.85
N ALA A 72 -9.38 -16.65 -1.28
CA ALA A 72 -8.14 -16.05 -1.76
C ALA A 72 -7.30 -17.10 -2.49
N SER A 73 -6.57 -16.70 -3.53
CA SER A 73 -5.73 -17.61 -4.31
C SER A 73 -4.61 -16.88 -5.04
N GLY A 74 -3.60 -17.65 -5.46
CA GLY A 74 -2.37 -17.14 -6.08
C GLY A 74 -1.60 -16.23 -5.12
N THR A 75 -0.97 -15.18 -5.64
CA THR A 75 -0.20 -14.27 -4.78
C THR A 75 -1.11 -13.41 -3.92
N ILE A 76 -0.82 -13.33 -2.64
CA ILE A 76 -1.60 -12.57 -1.67
C ILE A 76 -0.90 -11.26 -1.36
N ILE A 77 -1.57 -10.15 -1.64
CA ILE A 77 -1.14 -8.81 -1.27
C ILE A 77 -2.10 -8.26 -0.21
N ALA A 78 -1.60 -7.79 0.93
CA ALA A 78 -2.43 -7.18 1.96
C ALA A 78 -2.03 -5.71 2.20
N ALA A 79 -3.03 -4.84 2.32
CA ALA A 79 -2.85 -3.40 2.46
C ALA A 79 -3.15 -2.92 3.90
N GLY A 80 -2.15 -2.30 4.54
CA GLY A 80 -2.24 -1.68 5.87
C GLY A 80 -2.89 -2.60 6.91
N SER A 81 -3.97 -2.12 7.53
CA SER A 81 -4.70 -2.86 8.57
C SER A 81 -5.38 -4.16 8.10
N ALA A 82 -5.41 -4.46 6.79
CA ALA A 82 -5.85 -5.76 6.30
C ALA A 82 -4.88 -6.89 6.68
N VAL A 83 -3.59 -6.61 6.89
CA VAL A 83 -2.56 -7.63 7.14
C VAL A 83 -2.92 -8.52 8.33
N GLY A 84 -3.20 -7.93 9.50
CA GLY A 84 -3.54 -8.69 10.70
C GLY A 84 -4.84 -9.48 10.54
N ARG A 85 -5.83 -8.92 9.83
CA ARG A 85 -7.12 -9.56 9.59
C ARG A 85 -7.00 -10.75 8.63
N CYS A 86 -6.18 -10.64 7.58
CA CYS A 86 -5.84 -11.76 6.71
C CYS A 86 -5.14 -12.88 7.49
N MET A 87 -4.13 -12.54 8.28
CA MET A 87 -3.39 -13.53 9.08
C MET A 87 -4.29 -14.23 10.12
N ALA A 88 -5.21 -13.51 10.75
CA ALA A 88 -6.20 -14.09 11.66
C ALA A 88 -7.16 -15.07 10.95
N CYS A 89 -7.39 -14.89 9.65
CA CYS A 89 -8.14 -15.83 8.80
C CYS A 89 -7.28 -16.98 8.24
N GLY A 90 -6.01 -17.10 8.66
CA GLY A 90 -5.07 -18.10 8.14
C GLY A 90 -4.46 -17.78 6.78
N LEU A 91 -4.62 -16.54 6.30
CA LEU A 91 -4.10 -16.08 5.01
C LEU A 91 -2.82 -15.25 5.22
N MET A 92 -1.66 -15.85 5.00
CA MET A 92 -0.36 -15.15 5.07
C MET A 92 -0.13 -14.35 3.78
N PRO A 93 0.11 -13.03 3.85
CA PRO A 93 0.47 -12.23 2.68
C PRO A 93 1.89 -12.56 2.18
N ASP A 94 2.05 -12.59 0.86
CA ASP A 94 3.37 -12.61 0.20
C ASP A 94 3.95 -11.19 0.11
N ILE A 95 3.07 -10.19 -0.03
CA ILE A 95 3.41 -8.77 -0.17
C ILE A 95 2.53 -7.94 0.76
N VAL A 96 3.13 -6.94 1.41
CA VAL A 96 2.46 -5.95 2.25
C VAL A 96 2.67 -4.56 1.66
N PHE A 97 1.59 -3.78 1.52
CA PHE A 97 1.66 -2.34 1.26
C PHE A 97 1.25 -1.60 2.53
N THR A 98 2.04 -0.61 2.96
CA THR A 98 1.78 0.10 4.21
C THR A 98 2.32 1.53 4.21
N ASP A 99 1.53 2.45 4.74
CA ASP A 99 1.93 3.80 5.15
C ASP A 99 2.39 3.88 6.62
N LEU A 100 2.54 2.72 7.28
CA LEU A 100 2.89 2.55 8.69
C LEU A 100 1.81 3.05 9.66
N ASP A 101 0.57 3.17 9.20
CA ASP A 101 -0.58 3.41 10.05
C ASP A 101 -1.18 2.12 10.65
N GLY A 102 -2.03 2.31 11.66
CA GLY A 102 -2.84 1.24 12.23
C GLY A 102 -2.04 0.29 13.11
N ASP A 103 -2.44 -0.99 13.10
CA ASP A 103 -1.76 -2.03 13.87
C ASP A 103 -0.52 -2.52 13.13
N ILE A 104 0.64 -2.10 13.63
CA ILE A 104 1.95 -2.39 13.02
C ILE A 104 2.45 -3.78 13.37
N GLY A 105 2.00 -4.38 14.48
CA GLY A 105 2.47 -5.69 14.95
C GLY A 105 2.37 -6.76 13.87
N PRO A 106 1.16 -7.01 13.30
CA PRO A 106 0.98 -7.98 12.24
C PRO A 106 1.78 -7.68 10.96
N GLN A 107 2.00 -6.40 10.65
CA GLN A 107 2.78 -5.99 9.48
C GLN A 107 4.26 -6.35 9.64
N MET A 108 4.82 -6.09 10.83
CA MET A 108 6.18 -6.51 11.19
C MET A 108 6.30 -8.04 11.22
N ASP A 109 5.31 -8.74 11.77
CA ASP A 109 5.30 -10.21 11.81
C ASP A 109 5.29 -10.81 10.40
N ALA A 110 4.47 -10.29 9.48
CA ALA A 110 4.47 -10.71 8.08
C ALA A 110 5.83 -10.45 7.41
N SER A 111 6.40 -9.26 7.61
CA SER A 111 7.74 -8.91 7.08
C SER A 111 8.81 -9.88 7.59
N SER A 112 8.83 -10.17 8.89
CA SER A 112 9.80 -11.11 9.49
C SER A 112 9.70 -12.54 8.98
N LYS A 113 8.54 -12.91 8.39
CA LYS A 113 8.29 -14.21 7.77
C LYS A 113 8.61 -14.22 6.27
N GLY A 114 9.16 -13.14 5.74
CA GLY A 114 9.64 -13.02 4.36
C GLY A 114 8.69 -12.28 3.42
N ALA A 115 7.59 -11.71 3.90
CA ALA A 115 6.71 -10.92 3.06
C ALA A 115 7.42 -9.64 2.60
N PHE A 116 7.41 -9.38 1.28
CA PHE A 116 7.93 -8.13 0.73
C PHE A 116 7.10 -6.96 1.25
N THR A 117 7.73 -6.05 1.97
CA THR A 117 7.03 -4.94 2.62
C THR A 117 7.33 -3.63 1.89
N PHE A 118 6.33 -3.12 1.20
CA PHE A 118 6.34 -1.82 0.53
C PHE A 118 5.97 -0.75 1.55
N ILE A 119 6.99 -0.03 2.04
CA ILE A 119 6.81 1.10 2.97
C ILE A 119 6.64 2.37 2.14
N HIS A 120 5.54 3.07 2.37
CA HIS A 120 5.18 4.26 1.62
C HIS A 120 5.47 5.55 2.40
N ALA A 121 6.14 6.51 1.76
CA ALA A 121 6.33 7.84 2.31
C ALA A 121 5.38 8.86 1.67
N HIS A 122 4.69 9.62 2.52
CA HIS A 122 3.82 10.74 2.15
C HIS A 122 3.81 11.83 3.25
N GLY A 123 3.21 12.99 2.97
CA GLY A 123 3.43 14.22 3.73
C GLY A 123 3.05 14.20 5.22
N ASP A 124 2.17 13.30 5.65
CA ASP A 124 1.66 13.22 7.03
C ASP A 124 2.14 12.00 7.83
N ASN A 125 3.07 11.18 7.31
CA ASN A 125 3.55 9.98 8.02
C ASN A 125 5.03 9.98 8.43
N SER A 126 5.71 11.14 8.42
CA SER A 126 7.12 11.25 8.82
C SER A 126 7.41 10.72 10.23
N ASP A 127 6.55 11.01 11.21
CA ASP A 127 6.67 10.51 12.59
C ASP A 127 6.53 8.97 12.67
N LEU A 128 5.61 8.41 11.87
CA LEU A 128 5.40 6.96 11.79
C LEU A 128 6.60 6.28 11.13
N ILE A 129 7.16 6.88 10.07
CA ILE A 129 8.38 6.44 9.40
C ILE A 129 9.55 6.39 10.39
N MET A 130 9.82 7.49 11.11
CA MET A 130 10.91 7.54 12.08
C MET A 130 10.78 6.47 13.16
N ARG A 131 9.54 6.20 13.59
CA ARG A 131 9.24 5.25 14.66
C ARG A 131 9.32 3.79 14.20
N TYR A 132 8.74 3.47 13.04
CA TYR A 132 8.45 2.09 12.67
C TYR A 132 9.31 1.56 11.52
N ALA A 133 9.66 2.37 10.51
CA ALA A 133 10.41 1.88 9.35
C ALA A 133 11.74 1.18 9.71
N PRO A 134 12.55 1.63 10.69
CA PRO A 134 13.78 0.94 11.12
C PRO A 134 13.59 -0.47 11.68
N LEU A 135 12.37 -0.79 12.09
CA LEU A 135 12.03 -2.06 12.72
C LEU A 135 11.78 -3.15 11.67
N PHE A 136 11.49 -2.78 10.41
CA PHE A 136 11.34 -3.70 9.29
C PHE A 136 12.72 -4.10 8.76
N LYS A 137 13.16 -5.31 9.10
CA LYS A 137 14.47 -5.85 8.66
C LYS A 137 14.46 -6.34 7.21
N GLY A 138 13.29 -6.63 6.66
CA GLY A 138 13.06 -6.89 5.24
C GLY A 138 12.75 -8.33 4.89
N PRO A 139 12.42 -8.58 3.61
CA PRO A 139 12.66 -7.69 2.45
C PRO A 139 11.77 -6.42 2.41
N VAL A 140 12.37 -5.24 2.24
CA VAL A 140 11.69 -3.92 2.21
C VAL A 140 11.84 -3.23 0.87
N VAL A 141 10.75 -2.68 0.33
CA VAL A 141 10.76 -1.80 -0.85
C VAL A 141 10.29 -0.41 -0.42
N LEU A 142 11.03 0.64 -0.76
CA LEU A 142 10.64 2.02 -0.43
C LEU A 142 9.81 2.59 -1.56
N THR A 143 8.70 3.25 -1.24
CA THR A 143 7.83 3.86 -2.24
C THR A 143 7.39 5.27 -1.89
N THR A 144 7.01 6.03 -2.91
CA THR A 144 6.48 7.38 -2.79
C THR A 144 5.37 7.61 -3.81
N GLN A 145 4.51 8.60 -3.53
CA GLN A 145 3.51 9.10 -4.48
C GLN A 145 4.04 10.24 -5.36
N SER A 146 5.15 10.88 -4.95
CA SER A 146 5.86 11.90 -5.74
C SER A 146 6.89 11.25 -6.69
N THR A 147 7.86 12.04 -7.13
CA THR A 147 8.93 11.66 -8.05
C THR A 147 9.75 10.49 -7.50
N PRO A 148 9.83 9.34 -8.20
CA PRO A 148 10.69 8.24 -7.79
C PRO A 148 12.18 8.63 -7.90
N GLU A 149 13.01 8.11 -7.02
CA GLU A 149 14.45 8.37 -7.02
C GLU A 149 15.28 7.19 -6.48
N LEU A 150 16.31 6.77 -7.23
CA LEU A 150 17.28 5.74 -6.83
C LEU A 150 16.61 4.45 -6.31
N THR A 151 16.51 4.31 -4.98
CA THR A 151 15.96 3.15 -4.26
C THR A 151 14.50 3.32 -3.84
N VAL A 152 13.85 4.41 -4.27
CA VAL A 152 12.46 4.75 -3.95
C VAL A 152 11.63 4.73 -5.22
N PHE A 153 10.61 3.88 -5.24
CA PHE A 153 9.83 3.60 -6.44
C PHE A 153 8.43 4.25 -6.39
N ASN A 154 7.83 4.40 -7.56
CA ASN A 154 6.45 4.83 -7.71
C ASN A 154 5.77 3.95 -8.75
N TYR A 155 4.71 3.25 -8.34
CA TYR A 155 3.88 2.41 -9.21
C TYR A 155 2.48 2.99 -9.48
N GLY A 156 2.19 4.15 -8.88
CA GLY A 156 0.88 4.80 -8.79
C GLY A 156 0.08 4.40 -7.55
N GLY A 157 -1.13 4.94 -7.45
CA GLY A 157 -2.06 4.71 -6.34
C GLY A 157 -1.99 5.77 -5.25
N PHE A 158 -3.05 5.88 -4.45
CA PHE A 158 -3.20 6.89 -3.42
C PHE A 158 -3.35 6.31 -2.00
N THR A 159 -4.13 5.23 -1.86
CA THR A 159 -4.27 4.43 -0.64
C THR A 159 -3.49 3.12 -0.78
N ASP A 160 -3.17 2.45 0.32
CA ASP A 160 -2.42 1.18 0.26
C ASP A 160 -3.08 0.13 -0.66
N GLY A 161 -4.41 0.08 -0.70
CA GLY A 161 -5.16 -0.86 -1.52
C GLY A 161 -5.02 -0.63 -3.02
N ASP A 162 -5.15 0.61 -3.49
CA ASP A 162 -4.98 0.93 -4.91
C ASP A 162 -3.49 1.05 -5.30
N ARG A 163 -2.57 1.31 -4.35
CA ARG A 163 -1.13 1.13 -4.58
C ARG A 163 -0.78 -0.32 -4.92
N ALA A 164 -1.31 -1.27 -4.14
CA ALA A 164 -1.16 -2.69 -4.42
C ALA A 164 -1.72 -3.07 -5.79
N TYR A 165 -2.89 -2.53 -6.15
CA TYR A 165 -3.50 -2.73 -7.47
C TYR A 165 -2.61 -2.18 -8.59
N CYS A 166 -2.15 -0.94 -8.46
CA CYS A 166 -1.30 -0.27 -9.42
C CYS A 166 0.05 -0.98 -9.62
N PHE A 167 0.64 -1.53 -8.55
CA PHE A 167 1.82 -2.39 -8.61
C PHE A 167 1.57 -3.67 -9.40
N ALA A 168 0.51 -4.43 -9.07
CA ALA A 168 0.18 -5.65 -9.80
C ALA A 168 -0.05 -5.37 -11.31
N ARG A 169 -0.81 -4.30 -11.64
CA ARG A 169 -1.03 -3.87 -13.04
C ARG A 169 0.27 -3.42 -13.72
N HIS A 170 1.17 -2.74 -13.01
CA HIS A 170 2.46 -2.30 -13.54
C HIS A 170 3.26 -3.50 -14.08
N PHE A 171 3.24 -4.63 -13.38
CA PHE A 171 3.92 -5.87 -13.79
C PHE A 171 3.06 -6.81 -14.65
N GLY A 172 1.99 -6.28 -15.27
CA GLY A 172 1.23 -6.98 -16.29
C GLY A 172 0.23 -8.01 -15.77
N VAL A 173 -0.06 -8.04 -14.46
CA VAL A 173 -1.09 -8.92 -13.89
C VAL A 173 -2.46 -8.53 -14.45
N ARG A 174 -3.18 -9.52 -14.99
CA ARG A 174 -4.51 -9.36 -15.61
C ARG A 174 -5.64 -9.88 -14.73
N ASP A 175 -5.44 -11.02 -14.06
CA ASP A 175 -6.42 -11.58 -13.12
C ASP A 175 -6.12 -11.06 -11.70
N ILE A 176 -6.82 -9.99 -11.31
CA ILE A 176 -6.73 -9.39 -9.97
C ILE A 176 -8.08 -9.52 -9.26
N ARG A 177 -8.04 -10.11 -8.06
CA ARG A 177 -9.21 -10.26 -7.18
C ARG A 177 -9.09 -9.28 -6.03
N LEU A 178 -10.12 -8.45 -5.85
CA LEU A 178 -10.20 -7.49 -4.76
C LEU A 178 -11.11 -8.05 -3.65
N LEU A 179 -10.55 -8.26 -2.46
CA LEU A 179 -11.28 -8.68 -1.26
C LEU A 179 -11.20 -7.56 -0.21
N GLY A 180 -12.28 -7.28 0.50
CA GLY A 180 -12.27 -6.22 1.51
C GLY A 180 -12.15 -4.82 0.89
N PHE A 181 -12.80 -4.60 -0.27
CA PHE A 181 -12.94 -3.28 -0.89
C PHE A 181 -14.41 -2.84 -0.81
N ASP A 182 -14.65 -1.70 -0.17
CA ASP A 182 -15.95 -1.01 -0.13
C ASP A 182 -15.67 0.49 -0.16
N TYR A 183 -16.12 1.15 -1.23
CA TYR A 183 -15.91 2.59 -1.44
C TYR A 183 -17.04 3.44 -0.84
N ASP A 184 -18.16 2.81 -0.50
CA ASP A 184 -19.39 3.48 -0.06
C ASP A 184 -19.48 3.44 1.48
N ASN A 185 -18.98 2.37 2.11
CA ASN A 185 -18.95 2.17 3.56
C ASN A 185 -17.51 2.10 4.11
N PRO A 186 -16.82 3.24 4.27
CA PRO A 186 -15.48 3.25 4.85
C PRO A 186 -15.49 2.70 6.28
N MET A 187 -14.48 1.90 6.62
CA MET A 187 -14.20 1.56 8.03
C MET A 187 -13.94 2.85 8.82
N PRO A 188 -14.69 3.09 9.92
CA PRO A 188 -14.37 4.16 10.84
C PRO A 188 -12.95 3.99 11.37
N LYS A 189 -12.19 5.09 11.42
CA LYS A 189 -10.88 5.12 12.04
C LYS A 189 -10.85 6.29 13.02
N ASP A 190 -10.54 6.00 14.28
CA ASP A 190 -10.48 7.02 15.33
C ASP A 190 -9.52 8.14 14.94
N GLY A 191 -9.94 9.39 15.13
CA GLY A 191 -9.16 10.56 14.74
C GLY A 191 -9.12 10.86 13.23
N SER A 192 -9.84 10.11 12.39
CA SER A 192 -9.99 10.44 10.97
C SER A 192 -11.32 11.12 10.67
N ASP A 193 -11.28 12.16 9.81
CA ASP A 193 -12.48 12.78 9.27
C ASP A 193 -13.16 11.83 8.27
N PRO A 194 -14.43 11.42 8.51
CA PRO A 194 -15.16 10.55 7.60
C PRO A 194 -15.26 11.08 6.16
N ASP A 195 -15.34 12.40 5.97
CA ASP A 195 -15.47 13.00 4.65
C ASP A 195 -14.14 12.96 3.89
N ILE A 196 -13.02 13.22 4.58
CA ILE A 196 -11.67 13.01 4.01
C ILE A 196 -11.51 11.55 3.60
N LYS A 197 -11.93 10.60 4.44
CA LYS A 197 -11.82 9.17 4.13
C LYS A 197 -12.65 8.80 2.90
N LYS A 198 -13.89 9.27 2.80
CA LYS A 198 -14.74 9.06 1.60
C LYS A 198 -14.10 9.64 0.34
N ARG A 199 -13.49 10.83 0.43
CA ARG A 199 -12.76 11.44 -0.68
C ARG A 199 -11.52 10.64 -1.09
N LYS A 200 -10.75 10.11 -0.13
CA LYS A 200 -9.64 9.19 -0.45
C LYS A 200 -10.13 7.93 -1.19
N LEU A 201 -11.26 7.37 -0.75
CA LEU A 201 -11.84 6.18 -1.40
C LEU A 201 -12.44 6.46 -2.78
N SER A 202 -12.98 7.66 -3.03
CA SER A 202 -13.44 8.04 -4.38
C SER A 202 -12.29 8.12 -5.37
N TRP A 203 -11.13 8.63 -4.94
CA TRP A 203 -9.88 8.59 -5.70
C TRP A 203 -9.41 7.15 -5.96
N ALA A 204 -9.36 6.31 -4.92
CA ALA A 204 -8.97 4.90 -5.07
C ALA A 204 -9.87 4.17 -6.08
N LYS A 205 -11.20 4.38 -6.01
CA LYS A 205 -12.16 3.83 -6.97
C LYS A 205 -11.86 4.30 -8.39
N ARG A 206 -11.62 5.60 -8.58
CA ARG A 206 -11.26 6.19 -9.89
C ARG A 206 -9.99 5.53 -10.44
N ILE A 207 -8.93 5.46 -9.65
CA ILE A 207 -7.63 4.90 -10.04
C ILE A 207 -7.75 3.44 -10.48
N ILE A 208 -8.47 2.62 -9.70
CA ILE A 208 -8.69 1.20 -10.01
C ILE A 208 -9.53 1.04 -11.28
N SER A 209 -10.52 1.92 -11.51
CA SER A 209 -11.39 1.83 -12.69
C SER A 209 -10.76 2.30 -14.01
N THR A 210 -9.63 3.01 -13.95
CA THR A 210 -8.95 3.59 -15.14
C THR A 210 -7.69 2.85 -15.55
N ASN A 211 -7.29 1.78 -14.84
CA ASN A 211 -6.12 0.95 -15.11
C ASN A 211 -6.52 -0.50 -15.40
#